data_AF-A0AAN4ZFW9-F1
#
_entry.id   AF-A0AAN4ZFW9-F1
#
_cell.length_a   1.000
_cell.length_b   1.000
_cell.length_c   1.000
_cell.angle_alpha   90.00
_cell.angle_beta   90.00
_cell.angle_gamma   90.00
#
_symmetry.space_group_name_H-M   'P 1'
#
loop_
_entity.id
_entity.type
_entity.pdbx_description
1 polymer ?
#
loop_
_entity_poly.entity_id
_entity_poly.type
_entity_poly.pdbx_seq_one_letter_code
_entity_poly.pdbx_strand_id
1 'polypeptide(L)'
;IITLLLLDVVAAAAPSASQRLPFLPAVFKHSSSFLNESSAAEALGRFHSIVKGKVDLNRHKNLLKAITTVKSVKHRLLYRPSSGQADLIDQLATPLKNVVVDRPSVADINKPIAQYLYGGDVMLSEGDLEKMGAEANLPILPDGFRTKRGAPVVTSRRWPLSQPIAFIFNSDIDEKTRQVIRTATQKIQANTCLSFQENGNVGTQLQFHRGGGCWSYIGNTGAAKQLISIDNGCGIVATVSHEISHALGVDHTQNRKDRDAYVSVNYGAVNADVQHNFAKLSDAQNNNFGVPYDYGSVMHYGANDFSNNCQPVLVTSQAEYLNTMGQRKYEAFNDYKMINKLYNCSSNCNNAGLVCQNGGYPSPRLCNVCVCSDFFTGTTCQTPRGTVNIADSAPFFTTTYHQDYNQPLYASGNEYNWDMFGKDAVKIIRAPVGRRMKVTLNRVYGGFGQLPCYLGCPFYGIEIIDNSAGDLTTVGKNFCCGSDENKSFVSQTNVVGY
;
A
#
# COMPACT_ATOMS: atom_id res chain seq x y z
N ILE A 1 25.65 9.87 22.50
CA ILE A 1 25.07 9.78 21.14
C ILE A 1 26.14 9.17 20.26
N ILE A 2 25.97 7.90 19.86
CA ILE A 2 26.88 7.19 18.94
C ILE A 2 26.58 7.71 17.54
N THR A 3 27.57 8.20 16.81
CA THR A 3 27.40 8.75 15.45
C THR A 3 27.83 7.70 14.41
N LEU A 4 27.12 7.62 13.29
CA LEU A 4 27.57 6.84 12.12
C LEU A 4 28.37 7.72 11.16
N LEU A 5 29.51 7.21 10.68
CA LEU A 5 30.38 7.84 9.67
C LEU A 5 30.92 6.73 8.74
N LEU A 6 30.63 6.82 7.44
CA LEU A 6 31.30 6.05 6.38
C LEU A 6 32.26 7.01 5.67
N LEU A 7 33.51 6.59 5.46
CA LEU A 7 34.50 7.32 4.66
C LEU A 7 35.35 6.32 3.84
N ASP A 8 35.88 6.81 2.72
CA ASP A 8 36.27 6.04 1.54
C ASP A 8 37.56 5.19 1.63
N VAL A 9 37.57 4.08 0.88
CA VAL A 9 38.62 3.63 -0.07
C VAL A 9 38.06 2.45 -0.91
N VAL A 10 38.33 2.24 -2.21
CA VAL A 10 39.16 2.94 -3.23
C VAL A 10 38.31 3.13 -4.51
N ALA A 11 38.59 4.16 -5.33
CA ALA A 11 37.97 4.29 -6.65
C ALA A 11 38.51 3.25 -7.67
N ALA A 12 37.80 2.12 -7.81
CA ALA A 12 37.78 1.44 -9.11
C ALA A 12 36.99 2.33 -10.08
N ALA A 13 37.59 2.69 -11.22
CA ALA A 13 36.92 3.52 -12.21
C ALA A 13 35.59 2.88 -12.61
N ALA A 14 34.49 3.61 -12.47
CA ALA A 14 33.19 3.15 -12.92
C ALA A 14 33.31 2.77 -14.41
N PRO A 15 32.92 1.56 -14.83
CA PRO A 15 32.91 1.20 -16.23
C PRO A 15 32.08 2.24 -16.97
N SER A 16 32.58 2.75 -18.10
CA SER A 16 31.82 3.66 -18.96
C SER A 16 30.72 2.88 -19.71
N ALA A 17 29.76 2.36 -18.95
CA ALA A 17 28.52 1.82 -19.48
C ALA A 17 27.81 2.94 -20.24
N SER A 18 27.39 2.65 -21.47
CA SER A 18 26.73 3.65 -22.32
C SER A 18 25.53 4.27 -21.60
N GLN A 19 25.22 5.53 -21.91
CA GLN A 19 24.15 6.36 -21.29
C GLN A 19 22.70 5.82 -21.47
N ARG A 20 22.52 4.55 -21.81
CA ARG A 20 21.23 3.86 -21.84
C ARG A 20 21.16 2.93 -20.64
N LEU A 21 20.30 3.26 -19.67
CA LEU A 21 19.82 2.29 -18.69
C LEU A 21 19.23 1.10 -19.45
N PRO A 22 19.81 -0.12 -19.37
CA PRO A 22 19.38 -1.23 -20.22
C PRO A 22 17.98 -1.75 -19.88
N PHE A 23 17.37 -1.24 -18.80
CA PHE A 23 16.15 -1.73 -18.18
C PHE A 23 15.12 -0.64 -17.85
N LEU A 24 15.18 0.59 -18.39
CA LEU A 24 14.03 1.51 -18.33
C LEU A 24 12.88 0.88 -19.16
N PRO A 25 11.86 0.22 -18.56
CA PRO A 25 10.88 -0.52 -19.33
C PRO A 25 9.99 0.46 -20.09
N ALA A 26 9.37 0.01 -21.18
CA ALA A 26 8.58 0.87 -22.06
C ALA A 26 7.46 1.66 -21.34
N VAL A 27 7.01 1.18 -20.17
CA VAL A 27 6.11 1.88 -19.23
C VAL A 27 6.56 3.31 -18.94
N PHE A 28 7.85 3.57 -18.72
CA PHE A 28 8.37 4.90 -18.39
C PHE A 28 8.46 5.85 -19.59
N LYS A 29 8.20 5.37 -20.81
CA LYS A 29 8.22 6.19 -22.04
C LYS A 29 6.85 6.79 -22.38
N HIS A 30 5.80 6.43 -21.65
CA HIS A 30 4.41 6.76 -22.00
C HIS A 30 3.57 7.30 -20.83
N SER A 31 4.17 7.89 -19.79
CA SER A 31 3.42 8.49 -18.67
C SER A 31 2.46 9.63 -19.12
N SER A 32 2.75 10.30 -20.23
CA SER A 32 1.95 11.40 -20.78
C SER A 32 0.64 10.99 -21.49
N SER A 33 0.44 9.71 -21.83
CA SER A 33 -0.79 9.28 -22.53
C SER A 33 -1.97 9.00 -21.60
N PHE A 34 -1.72 8.75 -20.31
CA PHE A 34 -2.77 8.49 -19.31
C PHE A 34 -3.53 9.74 -18.88
N LEU A 35 -2.96 10.94 -19.11
CA LEU A 35 -3.43 12.21 -18.56
C LEU A 35 -3.99 13.18 -19.60
N ASN A 36 -4.19 12.74 -20.85
CA ASN A 36 -4.83 13.58 -21.87
C ASN A 36 -6.37 13.50 -21.80
N GLU A 37 -7.05 14.54 -22.24
CA GLU A 37 -8.51 14.66 -22.07
C GLU A 37 -9.29 13.59 -22.85
N SER A 38 -8.76 13.10 -23.98
CA SER A 38 -9.38 12.04 -24.78
C SER A 38 -9.39 10.71 -24.02
N SER A 39 -8.25 10.29 -23.46
CA SER A 39 -8.16 9.04 -22.70
C SER A 39 -8.98 9.10 -21.40
N ALA A 40 -9.07 10.27 -20.76
CA ALA A 40 -9.94 10.51 -19.62
C ALA A 40 -11.44 10.40 -19.98
N ALA A 41 -11.87 10.99 -21.09
CA ALA A 41 -13.25 10.91 -21.56
C ALA A 41 -13.65 9.49 -21.99
N GLU A 42 -12.76 8.76 -22.67
CA GLU A 42 -12.94 7.36 -23.02
C GLU A 42 -13.05 6.45 -21.79
N ALA A 43 -12.19 6.66 -20.78
CA ALA A 43 -12.24 5.92 -19.53
C ALA A 43 -13.58 6.14 -18.80
N LEU A 44 -14.02 7.41 -18.66
CA LEU A 44 -15.33 7.75 -18.10
C LEU A 44 -16.49 7.13 -18.91
N GLY A 45 -16.37 7.11 -20.24
CA GLY A 45 -17.34 6.46 -21.13
C GLY A 45 -17.44 4.95 -20.93
N ARG A 46 -16.31 4.24 -20.78
CA ARG A 46 -16.26 2.81 -20.43
C ARG A 46 -16.87 2.55 -19.05
N PHE A 47 -16.47 3.32 -18.04
CA PHE A 47 -17.00 3.20 -16.69
C PHE A 47 -18.53 3.33 -16.69
N HIS A 48 -19.06 4.42 -17.27
CA HIS A 48 -20.50 4.64 -17.38
C HIS A 48 -21.21 3.50 -18.12
N SER A 49 -20.70 3.01 -19.26
CA SER A 49 -21.38 1.96 -20.02
C SER A 49 -21.46 0.61 -19.25
N ILE A 50 -20.47 0.33 -18.42
CA ILE A 50 -20.35 -0.92 -17.66
C ILE A 50 -21.22 -0.93 -16.39
N VAL A 51 -21.38 0.22 -15.73
CA VAL A 51 -22.15 0.34 -14.47
C VAL A 51 -23.60 0.82 -14.68
N LYS A 52 -23.92 1.39 -15.86
CA LYS A 52 -25.27 1.83 -16.22
C LYS A 52 -26.29 0.70 -16.05
N GLY A 53 -27.36 0.99 -15.32
CA GLY A 53 -28.43 0.03 -15.02
C GLY A 53 -28.07 -1.01 -13.94
N LYS A 54 -26.87 -0.96 -13.36
CA LYS A 54 -26.45 -1.80 -12.22
C LYS A 54 -26.37 -1.00 -10.90
N VAL A 55 -25.95 0.26 -10.98
CA VAL A 55 -25.81 1.18 -9.85
C VAL A 55 -26.39 2.55 -10.22
N ASP A 56 -27.10 3.19 -9.31
CA ASP A 56 -27.45 4.62 -9.46
C ASP A 56 -26.25 5.48 -9.06
N LEU A 57 -25.44 5.85 -10.06
CA LEU A 57 -24.24 6.67 -9.87
C LEU A 57 -24.53 8.03 -9.23
N ASN A 58 -25.70 8.62 -9.46
CA ASN A 58 -26.06 9.92 -8.88
C ASN A 58 -26.37 9.76 -7.39
N ARG A 59 -27.17 8.75 -7.01
CA ARG A 59 -27.41 8.39 -5.60
C ARG A 59 -26.11 8.02 -4.89
N HIS A 60 -25.26 7.20 -5.52
CA HIS A 60 -23.96 6.80 -4.98
C HIS A 60 -23.06 8.01 -4.70
N LYS A 61 -22.79 8.85 -5.71
CA LYS A 61 -22.01 10.10 -5.58
C LYS A 61 -22.57 11.04 -4.50
N ASN A 62 -23.89 11.24 -4.47
CA ASN A 62 -24.52 12.15 -3.52
C ASN A 62 -24.43 11.62 -2.07
N LEU A 63 -24.57 10.31 -1.86
CA LEU A 63 -24.40 9.69 -0.54
C LEU A 63 -22.95 9.77 -0.06
N LEU A 64 -21.95 9.50 -0.93
CA LEU A 64 -20.54 9.65 -0.59
C LEU A 64 -20.21 11.08 -0.11
N LYS A 65 -20.65 12.11 -0.85
CA LYS A 65 -20.52 13.52 -0.44
C LYS A 65 -21.21 13.83 0.89
N ALA A 66 -22.39 13.26 1.12
CA ALA A 66 -23.14 13.45 2.37
C ALA A 66 -22.45 12.81 3.59
N ILE A 67 -21.96 11.57 3.45
CA ILE A 67 -21.19 10.85 4.47
C ILE A 67 -19.98 11.69 4.91
N THR A 68 -19.28 12.31 3.95
CA THR A 68 -18.13 13.17 4.23
C THR A 68 -18.51 14.50 4.83
N THR A 69 -19.66 15.08 4.48
CA THR A 69 -20.15 16.28 5.16
C THR A 69 -20.36 16.01 6.66
N VAL A 70 -20.97 14.86 7.01
CA VAL A 70 -21.15 14.45 8.41
C VAL A 70 -19.81 14.14 9.10
N LYS A 71 -18.91 13.37 8.46
CA LYS A 71 -17.61 13.00 9.04
C LYS A 71 -16.64 14.19 9.14
N SER A 72 -16.66 15.13 8.19
CA SER A 72 -15.75 16.29 8.16
C SER A 72 -16.14 17.42 9.11
N VAL A 73 -17.42 17.62 9.43
CA VAL A 73 -17.84 18.67 10.39
C VAL A 73 -17.23 18.45 11.78
N LYS A 74 -17.00 17.20 12.20
CA LYS A 74 -16.25 16.88 13.43
C LYS A 74 -14.74 17.11 13.34
N HIS A 75 -14.18 17.30 12.14
CA HIS A 75 -12.74 17.42 11.88
C HIS A 75 -12.33 18.77 11.24
N ARG A 76 -13.26 19.73 11.07
CA ARG A 76 -13.03 21.10 10.55
C ARG A 76 -12.09 21.98 11.40
N LEU A 77 -11.52 21.46 12.49
CA LEU A 77 -10.59 22.19 13.37
C LEU A 77 -9.16 22.28 12.82
N LEU A 78 -8.88 21.73 11.65
CA LEU A 78 -7.62 21.90 10.92
C LEU A 78 -7.91 22.35 9.47
N TYR A 79 -7.02 23.16 8.90
CA TYR A 79 -7.00 23.61 7.49
C TYR A 79 -7.97 24.72 7.03
N ARG A 80 -7.81 25.92 7.60
CA ARG A 80 -7.33 27.03 6.77
C ARG A 80 -5.93 27.41 7.26
N PRO A 81 -4.86 27.20 6.48
CA PRO A 81 -3.51 27.48 6.96
C PRO A 81 -3.34 29.00 7.14
N SER A 82 -3.04 29.42 8.37
CA SER A 82 -2.27 30.65 8.59
C SER A 82 -0.89 30.51 7.92
N SER A 83 -0.21 31.62 7.62
CA SER A 83 1.10 31.63 6.95
C SER A 83 2.08 30.57 7.48
N GLY A 84 2.32 30.53 8.80
CA GLY A 84 3.24 29.56 9.42
C GLY A 84 2.82 28.07 9.32
N GLN A 85 1.59 27.76 8.89
CA GLN A 85 1.16 26.38 8.63
C GLN A 85 1.40 25.99 7.16
N ALA A 86 1.48 26.95 6.23
CA ALA A 86 1.94 26.70 4.86
C ALA A 86 3.44 26.37 4.84
N ASP A 87 4.23 27.12 5.62
CA ASP A 87 5.68 26.87 5.78
C ASP A 87 5.95 25.45 6.33
N LEU A 88 5.13 24.98 7.28
CA LEU A 88 5.22 23.62 7.82
C LEU A 88 4.90 22.55 6.76
N ILE A 89 3.94 22.79 5.85
CA ILE A 89 3.64 21.86 4.75
C ILE A 89 4.82 21.78 3.80
N ASP A 90 5.42 22.91 3.40
CA ASP A 90 6.56 22.92 2.48
C ASP A 90 7.81 22.27 3.10
N GLN A 91 8.05 22.48 4.40
CA GLN A 91 9.07 21.77 5.16
C GLN A 91 8.82 20.27 5.17
N LEU A 92 7.61 19.82 5.54
CA LEU A 92 7.27 18.41 5.57
C LEU A 92 7.28 17.78 4.17
N ALA A 93 6.88 18.51 3.12
CA ALA A 93 6.92 18.09 1.71
C ALA A 93 8.34 17.99 1.12
N THR A 94 9.37 18.49 1.81
CA THR A 94 10.74 18.57 1.28
C THR A 94 11.33 17.22 0.82
N PRO A 95 11.05 16.05 1.44
CA PRO A 95 11.47 14.74 0.90
C PRO A 95 10.88 14.37 -0.47
N LEU A 96 9.82 15.04 -0.92
CA LEU A 96 9.19 14.85 -2.23
C LEU A 96 9.64 15.87 -3.28
N LYS A 97 10.42 16.89 -2.91
CA LYS A 97 10.95 17.88 -3.86
C LYS A 97 11.92 17.19 -4.82
N ASN A 98 11.66 17.33 -6.12
CA ASN A 98 12.38 16.66 -7.22
C ASN A 98 12.26 15.12 -7.26
N VAL A 99 11.29 14.54 -6.54
CA VAL A 99 10.96 13.11 -6.69
C VAL A 99 10.15 12.91 -7.97
N VAL A 100 10.65 12.03 -8.84
CA VAL A 100 9.99 11.61 -10.07
C VAL A 100 8.96 10.53 -9.74
N VAL A 101 7.73 10.74 -10.18
CA VAL A 101 6.69 9.71 -10.18
C VAL A 101 6.94 8.82 -11.39
N ASP A 102 7.25 7.53 -11.16
CA ASP A 102 7.59 6.59 -12.23
C ASP A 102 6.35 6.13 -13.00
N ARG A 103 5.21 6.03 -12.33
CA ARG A 103 3.91 5.63 -12.89
C ARG A 103 2.76 6.38 -12.20
N PRO A 104 1.64 6.67 -12.88
CA PRO A 104 0.48 7.28 -12.24
C PRO A 104 -0.05 6.38 -11.11
N SER A 105 -0.54 6.99 -10.03
CA SER A 105 -1.21 6.28 -8.95
C SER A 105 -2.60 5.76 -9.39
N VAL A 106 -3.23 4.90 -8.60
CA VAL A 106 -4.64 4.52 -8.82
C VAL A 106 -5.54 5.76 -8.74
N ALA A 107 -5.24 6.70 -7.84
CA ALA A 107 -5.96 7.97 -7.73
C ALA A 107 -5.84 8.85 -9.00
N ASP A 108 -4.67 8.86 -9.64
CA ASP A 108 -4.46 9.57 -10.92
C ASP A 108 -5.20 8.91 -12.07
N ILE A 109 -5.09 7.57 -12.20
CA ILE A 109 -5.79 6.78 -13.23
C ILE A 109 -7.31 6.94 -13.10
N ASN A 110 -7.83 6.90 -11.88
CA ASN A 110 -9.26 6.99 -11.60
C ASN A 110 -9.80 8.42 -11.54
N LYS A 111 -8.97 9.45 -11.71
CA LYS A 111 -9.39 10.86 -11.62
C LYS A 111 -10.68 11.20 -12.39
N PRO A 112 -10.99 10.63 -13.58
CA PRO A 112 -12.26 10.88 -14.27
C PRO A 112 -13.50 10.30 -13.56
N ILE A 113 -13.33 9.21 -12.79
CA ILE A 113 -14.40 8.41 -12.18
C ILE A 113 -14.46 8.49 -10.65
N ALA A 114 -13.42 9.02 -9.98
CA ALA A 114 -13.24 9.00 -8.53
C ALA A 114 -14.39 9.65 -7.72
N GLN A 115 -15.13 10.59 -8.30
CA GLN A 115 -16.34 11.18 -7.70
C GLN A 115 -17.48 10.17 -7.50
N TYR A 116 -17.43 9.02 -8.18
CA TYR A 116 -18.41 7.93 -8.12
C TYR A 116 -17.93 6.74 -7.30
N LEU A 117 -16.74 6.79 -6.70
CA LEU A 117 -16.13 5.67 -5.99
C LEU A 117 -15.80 6.08 -4.55
N TYR A 118 -16.06 5.17 -3.60
CA TYR A 118 -15.56 5.27 -2.24
C TYR A 118 -14.04 5.03 -2.28
N GLY A 119 -13.25 5.85 -1.58
CA GLY A 119 -11.80 5.74 -1.66
C GLY A 119 -11.25 5.82 -3.08
N GLY A 120 -11.96 6.45 -4.02
CA GLY A 120 -11.51 6.65 -5.40
C GLY A 120 -11.40 5.41 -6.29
N ASP A 121 -11.44 4.19 -5.74
CA ASP A 121 -11.27 2.89 -6.44
C ASP A 121 -12.24 1.79 -5.94
N VAL A 122 -13.09 2.05 -4.93
CA VAL A 122 -14.11 1.09 -4.48
C VAL A 122 -15.50 1.49 -4.95
N MET A 123 -16.12 0.62 -5.74
CA MET A 123 -17.58 0.65 -5.96
C MET A 123 -18.27 -0.04 -4.78
N LEU A 124 -19.13 0.66 -4.05
CA LEU A 124 -19.90 0.02 -2.98
C LEU A 124 -21.07 -0.75 -3.59
N SER A 125 -21.40 -1.90 -3.00
CA SER A 125 -22.70 -2.53 -3.26
C SER A 125 -23.81 -1.65 -2.66
N GLU A 126 -25.02 -1.71 -3.22
CA GLU A 126 -26.19 -0.98 -2.66
C GLU A 126 -26.37 -1.27 -1.15
N GLY A 127 -26.21 -2.53 -0.75
CA GLY A 127 -26.29 -2.92 0.65
C GLY A 127 -25.16 -2.37 1.53
N ASP A 128 -23.97 -2.10 1.00
CA ASP A 128 -22.88 -1.48 1.77
C ASP A 128 -23.01 0.05 1.82
N LEU A 129 -23.48 0.66 0.73
CA LEU A 129 -23.83 2.07 0.66
C LEU A 129 -24.92 2.42 1.67
N GLU A 130 -25.97 1.59 1.78
CA GLU A 130 -27.06 1.76 2.74
C GLU A 130 -26.60 1.65 4.20
N LYS A 131 -25.74 0.67 4.52
CA LYS A 131 -25.12 0.56 5.86
C LYS A 131 -24.29 1.80 6.19
N MET A 132 -23.49 2.29 5.25
CA MET A 132 -22.64 3.47 5.44
C MET A 132 -23.49 4.75 5.61
N GLY A 133 -24.60 4.88 4.87
CA GLY A 133 -25.55 5.99 5.02
C GLY A 133 -26.32 5.95 6.34
N ALA A 134 -26.72 4.76 6.80
CA ALA A 134 -27.39 4.57 8.09
C ALA A 134 -26.50 4.95 9.28
N GLU A 135 -25.23 4.55 9.25
CA GLU A 135 -24.26 4.90 10.29
C GLU A 135 -23.98 6.40 10.34
N ALA A 136 -23.95 7.07 9.19
CA ALA A 136 -23.85 8.52 9.08
C ALA A 136 -25.13 9.27 9.50
N ASN A 137 -26.19 8.57 9.94
CA ASN A 137 -27.53 9.10 10.27
C ASN A 137 -28.11 9.99 9.14
N LEU A 138 -27.88 9.63 7.87
CA LEU A 138 -28.35 10.43 6.75
C LEU A 138 -29.86 10.26 6.55
N PRO A 139 -30.65 11.36 6.45
CA PRO A 139 -32.10 11.32 6.29
C PRO A 139 -32.57 10.94 4.87
N ILE A 140 -31.72 10.25 4.10
CA ILE A 140 -31.91 9.90 2.68
C ILE A 140 -32.20 8.39 2.52
N LEU A 141 -32.31 7.65 3.62
CA LEU A 141 -32.74 6.25 3.58
C LEU A 141 -34.24 6.15 3.38
N PRO A 142 -34.74 5.19 2.56
CA PRO A 142 -36.17 4.94 2.44
C PRO A 142 -36.77 4.50 3.78
N ASP A 143 -38.01 4.95 4.02
CA ASP A 143 -38.74 4.68 5.26
C ASP A 143 -38.85 3.17 5.54
N GLY A 144 -38.45 2.76 6.75
CA GLY A 144 -38.57 1.38 7.24
C GLY A 144 -37.25 0.69 7.65
N PHE A 145 -36.09 1.20 7.25
CA PHE A 145 -34.80 0.60 7.64
C PHE A 145 -34.39 0.89 9.09
N ARG A 146 -34.69 -0.06 9.99
CA ARG A 146 -34.14 -0.08 11.37
C ARG A 146 -32.84 -0.89 11.43
N THR A 147 -31.70 -0.23 11.59
CA THR A 147 -30.46 -0.90 12.01
C THR A 147 -30.56 -1.39 13.45
N LYS A 148 -30.10 -2.63 13.73
CA LYS A 148 -29.90 -3.08 15.12
C LYS A 148 -28.77 -2.27 15.75
N ARG A 149 -29.11 -1.39 16.70
CA ARG A 149 -28.14 -0.64 17.51
C ARG A 149 -27.20 -1.63 18.23
N GLY A 150 -25.89 -1.56 17.95
CA GLY A 150 -24.86 -2.28 18.72
C GLY A 150 -23.99 -3.31 17.98
N ALA A 151 -24.12 -3.52 16.68
CA ALA A 151 -23.22 -4.40 15.93
C ALA A 151 -22.08 -3.60 15.24
N PRO A 152 -20.79 -4.00 15.39
CA PRO A 152 -19.69 -3.43 14.61
C PRO A 152 -19.87 -3.67 13.10
N VAL A 153 -19.74 -2.60 12.32
CA VAL A 153 -19.96 -2.51 10.87
C VAL A 153 -18.74 -3.03 10.09
N VAL A 154 -18.29 -4.26 10.37
CA VAL A 154 -17.26 -4.96 9.57
C VAL A 154 -17.94 -5.59 8.34
N THR A 155 -18.55 -4.77 7.48
CA THR A 155 -19.79 -5.15 6.78
C THR A 155 -19.73 -5.73 5.39
N SER A 156 -18.54 -5.85 4.79
CA SER A 156 -18.41 -6.59 3.54
C SER A 156 -18.49 -8.11 3.79
N ARG A 157 -19.34 -8.80 3.04
CA ARG A 157 -19.51 -10.26 3.14
C ARG A 157 -18.20 -10.95 2.73
N ARG A 158 -17.77 -11.95 3.50
CA ARG A 158 -16.54 -12.70 3.23
C ARG A 158 -16.75 -13.75 2.15
N TRP A 159 -15.69 -14.05 1.42
CA TRP A 159 -15.64 -15.20 0.53
C TRP A 159 -15.66 -16.51 1.35
N PRO A 160 -16.36 -17.56 0.89
CA PRO A 160 -16.41 -18.83 1.60
C PRO A 160 -15.06 -19.56 1.54
N LEU A 161 -14.52 -19.97 2.70
CA LEU A 161 -13.26 -20.74 2.77
C LEU A 161 -13.40 -22.21 2.31
N SER A 162 -14.63 -22.69 2.10
CA SER A 162 -14.92 -24.09 1.72
C SER A 162 -14.65 -24.40 0.24
N GLN A 163 -14.29 -23.40 -0.57
CA GLN A 163 -14.10 -23.52 -2.02
C GLN A 163 -13.15 -22.43 -2.53
N PRO A 164 -12.51 -22.60 -3.71
CA PRO A 164 -11.74 -21.54 -4.33
C PRO A 164 -12.61 -20.33 -4.73
N ILE A 165 -11.99 -19.16 -4.68
CA ILE A 165 -12.50 -17.93 -5.30
C ILE A 165 -12.34 -18.08 -6.82
N ALA A 166 -13.45 -18.31 -7.51
CA ALA A 166 -13.46 -18.41 -8.96
C ALA A 166 -13.15 -17.06 -9.60
N PHE A 167 -12.33 -17.05 -10.66
CA PHE A 167 -12.12 -15.86 -11.48
C PHE A 167 -12.11 -16.15 -12.98
N ILE A 168 -12.53 -15.16 -13.78
CA ILE A 168 -12.64 -15.21 -15.23
C ILE A 168 -12.18 -13.89 -15.85
N PHE A 169 -11.78 -13.96 -17.13
CA PHE A 169 -11.41 -12.79 -17.92
C PHE A 169 -12.52 -12.43 -18.90
N ASN A 170 -12.83 -11.14 -19.03
CA ASN A 170 -13.56 -10.61 -20.17
C ASN A 170 -12.63 -10.55 -21.41
N SER A 171 -13.20 -10.42 -22.61
CA SER A 171 -12.45 -10.46 -23.88
C SER A 171 -11.53 -9.26 -24.11
N ASP A 172 -11.71 -8.17 -23.36
CA ASP A 172 -10.93 -6.93 -23.37
C ASP A 172 -9.64 -6.99 -22.53
N ILE A 173 -9.46 -8.04 -21.70
CA ILE A 173 -8.21 -8.30 -20.99
C ILE A 173 -7.28 -9.11 -21.89
N ASP A 174 -6.21 -8.47 -22.37
CA ASP A 174 -5.10 -9.10 -23.09
C ASP A 174 -4.31 -10.09 -22.23
N GLU A 175 -3.66 -11.05 -22.89
CA GLU A 175 -2.93 -12.14 -22.24
C GLU A 175 -1.82 -11.65 -21.29
N LYS A 176 -1.16 -10.54 -21.63
CA LYS A 176 -0.16 -9.89 -20.78
C LYS A 176 -0.76 -9.52 -19.42
N THR A 177 -1.90 -8.82 -19.43
CA THR A 177 -2.65 -8.46 -18.24
C THR A 177 -3.19 -9.70 -17.49
N ARG A 178 -3.57 -10.78 -18.21
CA ARG A 178 -3.95 -12.07 -17.58
C ARG A 178 -2.81 -12.70 -16.79
N GLN A 179 -1.58 -12.66 -17.29
CA GLN A 179 -0.41 -13.18 -16.58
C GLN A 179 -0.12 -12.41 -15.28
N VAL A 180 -0.28 -11.08 -15.30
CA VAL A 180 -0.18 -10.25 -14.09
C VAL A 180 -1.26 -10.64 -13.06
N ILE A 181 -2.51 -10.86 -13.50
CA ILE A 181 -3.62 -11.28 -12.63
C ILE A 181 -3.41 -12.70 -12.05
N ARG A 182 -2.91 -13.64 -12.86
CA ARG A 182 -2.48 -14.97 -12.38
C ARG A 182 -1.38 -14.86 -11.34
N THR A 183 -0.40 -13.98 -11.54
CA THR A 183 0.69 -13.77 -10.56
C THR A 183 0.17 -13.20 -9.25
N ALA A 184 -0.70 -12.18 -9.28
CA ALA A 184 -1.31 -11.61 -8.08
C ALA A 184 -2.15 -12.63 -7.30
N THR A 185 -3.04 -13.37 -7.97
CA THR A 185 -3.84 -14.43 -7.33
C THR A 185 -2.97 -15.56 -6.75
N GLN A 186 -1.89 -15.96 -7.45
CA GLN A 186 -0.93 -16.94 -6.94
C GLN A 186 -0.18 -16.46 -5.69
N LYS A 187 0.22 -15.18 -5.63
CA LYS A 187 0.88 -14.58 -4.47
C LYS A 187 -0.03 -14.53 -3.24
N ILE A 188 -1.26 -14.05 -3.41
CA ILE A 188 -2.24 -14.02 -2.32
C ILE A 188 -2.58 -15.45 -1.88
N GLN A 189 -2.72 -16.39 -2.83
CA GLN A 189 -2.89 -17.82 -2.50
C GLN A 189 -1.72 -18.35 -1.68
N ALA A 190 -0.47 -18.10 -2.07
CA ALA A 190 0.72 -18.61 -1.38
C ALA A 190 0.82 -18.11 0.06
N ASN A 191 0.44 -16.85 0.32
CA ASN A 191 0.59 -16.20 1.62
C ASN A 191 -0.67 -16.25 2.51
N THR A 192 -1.80 -16.81 2.04
CA THR A 192 -3.06 -16.85 2.80
C THR A 192 -3.72 -18.25 2.76
N CYS A 193 -4.79 -18.45 3.54
CA CYS A 193 -5.60 -19.67 3.45
C CYS A 193 -6.55 -19.69 2.23
N LEU A 194 -6.68 -18.56 1.53
CA LEU A 194 -7.55 -18.44 0.37
C LEU A 194 -6.97 -19.22 -0.81
N SER A 195 -7.84 -19.76 -1.65
CA SER A 195 -7.47 -20.35 -2.94
C SER A 195 -8.22 -19.68 -4.07
N PHE A 196 -7.64 -19.69 -5.27
CA PHE A 196 -8.21 -19.07 -6.46
C PHE A 196 -8.25 -20.09 -7.60
N GLN A 197 -9.30 -20.02 -8.43
CA GLN A 197 -9.47 -20.92 -9.57
C GLN A 197 -9.88 -20.15 -10.82
N GLU A 198 -9.00 -20.11 -11.81
CA GLU A 198 -9.32 -19.59 -13.13
C GLU A 198 -10.39 -20.47 -13.79
N ASN A 199 -11.40 -19.85 -14.40
CA ASN A 199 -12.53 -20.52 -15.06
C ASN A 199 -13.34 -21.46 -14.14
N GLY A 200 -13.21 -21.33 -12.82
CA GLY A 200 -14.08 -21.99 -11.85
C GLY A 200 -15.53 -21.53 -11.99
N ASN A 201 -16.49 -22.42 -11.76
CA ASN A 201 -17.93 -22.21 -11.99
C ASN A 201 -18.78 -22.26 -10.70
N VAL A 202 -18.14 -22.11 -9.53
CA VAL A 202 -18.78 -22.28 -8.22
C VAL A 202 -18.89 -20.94 -7.48
N GLY A 203 -20.11 -20.56 -7.08
CA GLY A 203 -20.39 -19.30 -6.37
C GLY A 203 -20.22 -18.05 -7.22
N THR A 204 -20.00 -16.92 -6.56
CA THR A 204 -19.63 -15.64 -7.21
C THR A 204 -18.30 -15.79 -7.95
N GLN A 205 -18.20 -15.28 -9.16
CA GLN A 205 -16.94 -15.22 -9.92
C GLN A 205 -16.39 -13.79 -9.93
N LEU A 206 -15.09 -13.60 -9.70
CA LEU A 206 -14.41 -12.34 -10.04
C LEU A 206 -14.26 -12.25 -11.56
N GLN A 207 -14.81 -11.21 -12.19
CA GLN A 207 -14.69 -10.97 -13.63
C GLN A 207 -13.81 -9.75 -13.89
N PHE A 208 -12.60 -10.01 -14.38
CA PHE A 208 -11.62 -8.98 -14.76
C PHE A 208 -11.97 -8.39 -16.13
N HIS A 209 -11.98 -7.06 -16.25
CA HIS A 209 -12.33 -6.33 -17.50
C HIS A 209 -11.67 -4.92 -17.57
N ARG A 210 -11.78 -4.23 -18.71
CA ARG A 210 -11.35 -2.83 -18.90
C ARG A 210 -12.51 -1.89 -18.52
N GLY A 211 -12.48 -1.33 -17.31
CA GLY A 211 -13.63 -0.66 -16.69
C GLY A 211 -13.55 0.86 -16.54
N GLY A 212 -12.62 1.54 -17.20
CA GLY A 212 -12.42 2.98 -17.09
C GLY A 212 -11.54 3.41 -15.91
N GLY A 213 -10.75 2.50 -15.33
CA GLY A 213 -9.83 2.76 -14.23
C GLY A 213 -9.31 1.48 -13.58
N CYS A 214 -8.69 1.59 -12.40
CA CYS A 214 -8.40 0.45 -11.52
C CYS A 214 -9.41 0.48 -10.38
N TRP A 215 -10.36 -0.45 -10.33
CA TRP A 215 -11.38 -0.42 -9.27
C TRP A 215 -12.00 -1.78 -8.99
N SER A 216 -12.55 -1.93 -7.79
CA SER A 216 -13.11 -3.19 -7.30
C SER A 216 -14.36 -2.95 -6.45
N TYR A 217 -15.02 -4.02 -6.02
CA TYR A 217 -16.01 -3.96 -4.93
C TYR A 217 -15.36 -4.39 -3.63
N ILE A 218 -15.82 -3.86 -2.49
CA ILE A 218 -15.29 -4.28 -1.19
C ILE A 218 -15.95 -5.58 -0.69
N GLY A 219 -15.19 -6.67 -0.64
CA GLY A 219 -15.65 -8.02 -0.26
C GLY A 219 -16.50 -8.72 -1.33
N ASN A 220 -17.17 -9.80 -0.94
CA ASN A 220 -18.04 -10.61 -1.81
C ASN A 220 -19.46 -10.00 -1.86
N THR A 221 -19.82 -9.39 -2.98
CA THR A 221 -21.15 -8.81 -3.25
C THR A 221 -22.31 -9.81 -3.29
N GLY A 222 -22.03 -11.11 -3.44
CA GLY A 222 -23.04 -12.15 -3.64
C GLY A 222 -23.61 -12.24 -5.06
N ALA A 223 -23.15 -11.41 -6.00
CA ALA A 223 -23.53 -11.49 -7.41
C ALA A 223 -23.06 -12.82 -8.05
N ALA A 224 -23.61 -13.19 -9.21
CA ALA A 224 -23.07 -14.30 -9.99
C ALA A 224 -21.67 -13.97 -10.54
N LYS A 225 -21.50 -12.73 -11.02
CA LYS A 225 -20.22 -12.17 -11.47
C LYS A 225 -20.02 -10.81 -10.80
N GLN A 226 -18.91 -10.67 -10.08
CA GLN A 226 -18.45 -9.44 -9.45
C GLN A 226 -17.36 -8.83 -10.32
N LEU A 227 -17.55 -7.58 -10.74
CA LEU A 227 -16.59 -6.90 -11.60
C LEU A 227 -15.37 -6.43 -10.83
N ILE A 228 -14.21 -6.50 -11.48
CA ILE A 228 -12.95 -5.90 -11.04
C ILE A 228 -12.27 -5.33 -12.29
N SER A 229 -12.07 -4.00 -12.28
CA SER A 229 -11.54 -3.26 -13.41
C SER A 229 -10.03 -3.17 -13.31
N ILE A 230 -9.34 -3.69 -14.32
CA ILE A 230 -7.90 -3.51 -14.53
C ILE A 230 -7.74 -2.88 -15.91
N ASP A 231 -7.92 -1.56 -16.01
CA ASP A 231 -7.76 -0.82 -17.28
C ASP A 231 -6.28 -0.46 -17.58
N ASN A 232 -6.03 0.37 -18.58
CA ASN A 232 -4.70 0.84 -18.95
C ASN A 232 -4.03 1.55 -17.76
N GLY A 233 -2.79 1.13 -17.45
CA GLY A 233 -2.02 1.61 -16.28
C GLY A 233 -2.17 0.72 -15.04
N CYS A 234 -3.23 -0.08 -14.94
CA CYS A 234 -3.51 -0.95 -13.79
C CYS A 234 -2.78 -2.30 -13.82
N GLY A 235 -2.20 -2.68 -14.96
CA GLY A 235 -1.58 -3.99 -15.20
C GLY A 235 -0.21 -4.18 -14.53
N ILE A 236 -0.14 -4.02 -13.21
CA ILE A 236 1.04 -4.23 -12.37
C ILE A 236 0.65 -5.14 -11.22
N VAL A 237 1.50 -6.10 -10.84
CA VAL A 237 1.16 -7.13 -9.82
C VAL A 237 0.65 -6.50 -8.51
N ALA A 238 1.32 -5.47 -8.00
CA ALA A 238 0.90 -4.79 -6.76
C ALA A 238 -0.45 -4.06 -6.91
N THR A 239 -0.72 -3.43 -8.05
CA THR A 239 -2.03 -2.79 -8.32
C THR A 239 -3.14 -3.83 -8.45
N VAL A 240 -2.87 -4.97 -9.10
CA VAL A 240 -3.87 -6.06 -9.15
C VAL A 240 -4.08 -6.68 -7.76
N SER A 241 -3.02 -6.86 -6.96
CA SER A 241 -3.13 -7.26 -5.55
C SER A 241 -4.00 -6.30 -4.75
N HIS A 242 -3.84 -4.99 -4.91
CA HIS A 242 -4.66 -3.95 -4.28
C HIS A 242 -6.16 -4.14 -4.58
N GLU A 243 -6.53 -4.26 -5.86
CA GLU A 243 -7.93 -4.45 -6.28
C GLU A 243 -8.51 -5.79 -5.82
N ILE A 244 -7.69 -6.86 -5.79
CA ILE A 244 -8.10 -8.14 -5.22
C ILE A 244 -8.28 -8.02 -3.70
N SER A 245 -7.40 -7.31 -2.99
CA SER A 245 -7.51 -7.12 -1.54
C SER A 245 -8.74 -6.28 -1.16
N HIS A 246 -9.15 -5.33 -1.98
CA HIS A 246 -10.51 -4.77 -1.92
C HIS A 246 -11.59 -5.84 -2.11
N ALA A 247 -11.51 -6.67 -3.16
CA ALA A 247 -12.47 -7.78 -3.37
C ALA A 247 -12.50 -8.79 -2.21
N LEU A 248 -11.42 -8.96 -1.45
CA LEU A 248 -11.37 -9.76 -0.22
C LEU A 248 -11.95 -9.03 1.01
N GLY A 249 -12.15 -7.72 0.89
CA GLY A 249 -12.80 -6.86 1.86
C GLY A 249 -11.84 -6.17 2.83
N VAL A 250 -10.64 -5.81 2.34
CA VAL A 250 -9.68 -4.89 2.96
C VAL A 250 -9.99 -3.46 2.48
N ASP A 251 -9.94 -2.48 3.37
CA ASP A 251 -10.14 -1.05 3.10
C ASP A 251 -8.79 -0.32 3.09
N HIS A 252 -8.74 0.93 2.65
CA HIS A 252 -7.49 1.67 2.56
C HIS A 252 -6.87 1.99 3.93
N THR A 253 -5.53 1.96 3.99
CA THR A 253 -4.79 2.16 5.24
C THR A 253 -4.94 3.59 5.78
N GLN A 254 -4.98 4.63 4.93
CA GLN A 254 -5.21 6.01 5.37
C GLN A 254 -6.65 6.31 5.84
N ASN A 255 -7.58 5.37 5.65
CA ASN A 255 -8.95 5.48 6.14
C ASN A 255 -9.15 4.82 7.51
N ARG A 256 -8.14 4.12 8.06
CA ARG A 256 -8.22 3.54 9.42
C ARG A 256 -8.60 4.59 10.47
N LYS A 257 -9.31 4.14 11.51
CA LYS A 257 -9.79 5.03 12.60
C LYS A 257 -8.65 5.72 13.37
N ASP A 258 -7.52 5.02 13.49
CA ASP A 258 -6.29 5.41 14.19
C ASP A 258 -5.31 6.21 13.31
N ARG A 259 -5.63 6.45 12.03
CA ARG A 259 -4.71 7.07 11.06
C ARG A 259 -4.18 8.45 11.46
N ASP A 260 -4.92 9.25 12.24
CA ASP A 260 -4.50 10.60 12.65
C ASP A 260 -3.25 10.60 13.56
N ALA A 261 -2.86 9.45 14.13
CA ALA A 261 -1.58 9.31 14.85
C ALA A 261 -0.37 9.16 13.91
N TYR A 262 -0.61 8.93 12.62
CA TYR A 262 0.39 8.57 11.61
C TYR A 262 0.41 9.56 10.44
N VAL A 263 -0.76 10.01 9.97
CA VAL A 263 -0.91 10.94 8.85
C VAL A 263 -1.97 12.01 9.13
N SER A 264 -1.72 13.23 8.67
CA SER A 264 -2.68 14.34 8.62
C SER A 264 -3.15 14.58 7.19
N VAL A 265 -4.40 15.04 7.02
CA VAL A 265 -5.00 15.36 5.71
C VAL A 265 -5.04 16.87 5.48
N ASN A 266 -4.36 17.33 4.45
CA ASN A 266 -4.46 18.68 3.90
C ASN A 266 -5.67 18.77 2.96
N TYR A 267 -6.86 18.97 3.54
CA TYR A 267 -8.09 19.17 2.76
C TYR A 267 -8.05 20.42 1.85
N GLY A 268 -7.12 21.36 2.09
CA GLY A 268 -6.91 22.53 1.23
C GLY A 268 -6.27 22.21 -0.13
N ALA A 269 -5.58 21.08 -0.25
CA ALA A 269 -5.03 20.56 -1.51
C ALA A 269 -5.99 19.61 -2.25
N VAL A 270 -7.23 19.44 -1.78
CA VAL A 270 -8.20 18.47 -2.32
C VAL A 270 -9.47 19.17 -2.76
N ASN A 271 -9.88 18.93 -4.01
CA ASN A 271 -11.16 19.40 -4.54
C ASN A 271 -12.33 18.85 -3.70
N ALA A 272 -13.28 19.72 -3.32
CA ALA A 272 -14.41 19.37 -2.45
C ALA A 272 -15.17 18.09 -2.88
N ASP A 273 -15.27 17.86 -4.19
CA ASP A 273 -15.96 16.73 -4.82
C ASP A 273 -15.29 15.36 -4.62
N VAL A 274 -14.04 15.31 -4.12
CA VAL A 274 -13.28 14.08 -3.83
C VAL A 274 -12.68 14.04 -2.41
N GLN A 275 -13.05 15.00 -1.54
CA GLN A 275 -12.65 14.97 -0.13
C GLN A 275 -13.18 13.74 0.62
N HIS A 276 -14.17 13.02 0.05
CA HIS A 276 -14.72 11.80 0.64
C HIS A 276 -13.75 10.63 0.68
N ASN A 277 -12.74 10.62 -0.19
CA ASN A 277 -11.71 9.59 -0.26
C ASN A 277 -10.78 9.55 0.97
N PHE A 278 -10.84 10.57 1.83
CA PHE A 278 -10.04 10.70 3.06
C PHE A 278 -10.85 10.55 4.35
N ALA A 279 -12.13 10.18 4.25
CA ALA A 279 -13.04 10.07 5.36
C ALA A 279 -12.73 8.83 6.21
N LYS A 280 -12.30 9.04 7.46
CA LYS A 280 -11.97 7.94 8.38
C LYS A 280 -13.14 6.98 8.60
N LEU A 281 -12.82 5.70 8.72
CA LEU A 281 -13.68 4.67 9.27
C LEU A 281 -13.91 4.90 10.76
N SER A 282 -15.10 4.51 11.25
CA SER A 282 -15.42 4.53 12.69
C SER A 282 -14.86 3.31 13.43
N ASP A 283 -14.99 3.31 14.76
CA ASP A 283 -14.73 2.11 15.59
C ASP A 283 -15.58 0.90 15.20
N ALA A 284 -16.80 1.13 14.68
CA ALA A 284 -17.64 0.05 14.19
C ALA A 284 -17.13 -0.48 12.84
N GLN A 285 -16.68 0.41 11.95
CA GLN A 285 -16.26 0.08 10.59
C GLN A 285 -14.87 -0.58 10.53
N ASN A 286 -13.96 -0.21 11.44
CA ASN A 286 -12.55 -0.58 11.36
C ASN A 286 -12.07 -1.37 12.58
N ASN A 287 -11.78 -2.66 12.32
CA ASN A 287 -10.98 -3.51 13.20
C ASN A 287 -9.62 -3.74 12.54
N ASN A 288 -8.54 -3.30 13.18
CA ASN A 288 -7.17 -3.47 12.68
C ASN A 288 -6.54 -4.82 13.08
N PHE A 289 -7.25 -5.67 13.84
CA PHE A 289 -6.82 -7.01 14.30
C PHE A 289 -5.44 -7.06 14.99
N GLY A 290 -4.99 -5.94 15.56
CA GLY A 290 -3.65 -5.79 16.14
C GLY A 290 -2.52 -5.66 15.11
N VAL A 291 -2.83 -5.46 13.83
CA VAL A 291 -1.84 -5.14 12.79
C VAL A 291 -1.45 -3.65 12.91
N PRO A 292 -0.16 -3.32 12.98
CA PRO A 292 0.30 -1.93 13.09
C PRO A 292 -0.15 -1.09 11.88
N TYR A 293 -0.08 0.24 12.01
CA TYR A 293 -0.24 1.12 10.86
C TYR A 293 1.03 1.03 10.01
N ASP A 294 0.88 0.72 8.73
CA ASP A 294 1.98 0.47 7.82
C ASP A 294 1.94 1.46 6.65
N TYR A 295 2.87 2.42 6.63
CA TYR A 295 2.94 3.45 5.60
C TYR A 295 3.17 2.86 4.20
N GLY A 296 3.84 1.70 4.11
CA GLY A 296 4.12 1.02 2.85
C GLY A 296 3.16 -0.12 2.52
N SER A 297 2.05 -0.25 3.25
CA SER A 297 0.93 -1.11 2.86
C SER A 297 0.53 -0.81 1.41
N VAL A 298 0.29 -1.85 0.61
CA VAL A 298 -0.19 -1.68 -0.77
C VAL A 298 -1.56 -0.99 -0.80
N MET A 299 -2.32 -1.04 0.30
CA MET A 299 -3.60 -0.36 0.51
C MET A 299 -3.46 1.10 0.96
N HIS A 300 -2.24 1.64 1.06
CA HIS A 300 -2.00 3.05 1.39
C HIS A 300 -1.92 3.91 0.12
N TYR A 301 -2.54 5.10 0.16
CA TYR A 301 -2.36 6.18 -0.83
C TYR A 301 -0.94 6.77 -0.81
N GLY A 302 -0.53 7.38 -1.93
CA GLY A 302 0.61 8.28 -1.99
C GLY A 302 0.34 9.63 -1.33
N ALA A 303 1.41 10.39 -1.05
CA ALA A 303 1.30 11.70 -0.42
C ALA A 303 0.50 12.73 -1.24
N ASN A 304 0.56 12.63 -2.58
CA ASN A 304 -0.04 13.60 -3.52
C ASN A 304 -1.36 13.10 -4.15
N ASP A 305 -1.88 11.94 -3.75
CA ASP A 305 -3.10 11.38 -4.33
C ASP A 305 -4.28 12.36 -4.14
N PHE A 306 -5.03 12.60 -5.23
CA PHE A 306 -6.10 13.60 -5.33
C PHE A 306 -5.69 15.08 -5.15
N SER A 307 -4.39 15.40 -5.18
CA SER A 307 -3.90 16.79 -5.13
C SER A 307 -4.41 17.62 -6.32
N ASN A 308 -4.89 18.83 -6.06
CA ASN A 308 -5.34 19.79 -7.08
C ASN A 308 -4.33 20.91 -7.37
N ASN A 309 -3.25 21.01 -6.59
CA ASN A 309 -2.30 22.12 -6.59
C ASN A 309 -0.83 21.66 -6.40
N CYS A 310 -0.56 20.37 -6.62
CA CYS A 310 0.74 19.71 -6.43
C CYS A 310 1.31 19.75 -4.99
N GLN A 311 0.53 20.19 -4.00
CA GLN A 311 0.89 20.04 -2.58
C GLN A 311 0.51 18.65 -2.07
N PRO A 312 1.26 18.09 -1.09
CA PRO A 312 0.87 16.87 -0.41
C PRO A 312 -0.50 17.01 0.26
N VAL A 313 -1.33 16.01 0.01
CA VAL A 313 -2.63 15.80 0.63
C VAL A 313 -2.48 14.99 1.92
N LEU A 314 -1.66 13.95 1.91
CA LEU A 314 -1.30 13.18 3.09
C LEU A 314 0.10 13.55 3.56
N VAL A 315 0.19 14.02 4.80
CA VAL A 315 1.44 14.43 5.45
C VAL A 315 1.69 13.50 6.63
N THR A 316 2.83 12.81 6.65
CA THR A 316 3.20 11.88 7.72
C THR A 316 3.68 12.59 8.99
N SER A 317 3.52 11.95 10.15
CA SER A 317 4.08 12.44 11.42
C SER A 317 5.61 12.29 11.50
N GLN A 318 6.20 11.51 10.60
CA GLN A 318 7.64 11.37 10.37
C GLN A 318 7.89 11.51 8.85
N ALA A 319 8.50 12.62 8.43
CA ALA A 319 8.57 13.03 7.02
C ALA A 319 9.31 12.02 6.12
N GLU A 320 10.19 11.21 6.69
CA GLU A 320 10.95 10.15 5.98
C GLU A 320 10.04 9.03 5.43
N TYR A 321 8.83 8.88 5.94
CA TYR A 321 7.84 7.93 5.40
C TYR A 321 7.07 8.45 4.18
N LEU A 322 7.19 9.72 3.79
CA LEU A 322 6.51 10.26 2.61
C LEU A 322 6.88 9.52 1.33
N ASN A 323 8.13 9.07 1.22
CA ASN A 323 8.63 8.30 0.09
C ASN A 323 8.29 6.80 0.18
N THR A 324 7.72 6.34 1.29
CA THR A 324 7.24 4.96 1.48
C THR A 324 5.75 4.82 1.12
N MET A 325 4.96 5.87 1.38
CA MET A 325 3.53 5.90 1.06
C MET A 325 3.24 5.77 -0.44
N GLY A 326 2.16 5.07 -0.78
CA GLY A 326 1.72 4.92 -2.17
C GLY A 326 2.55 3.94 -3.01
N GLN A 327 3.47 3.18 -2.41
CA GLN A 327 4.28 2.20 -3.13
C GLN A 327 3.38 1.18 -3.87
N ARG A 328 3.78 0.82 -5.10
CA ARG A 328 3.16 -0.23 -5.92
C ARG A 328 4.23 -1.20 -6.44
N LYS A 329 5.14 -1.58 -5.54
CA LYS A 329 6.17 -2.60 -5.72
C LYS A 329 5.60 -3.98 -5.34
N TYR A 330 5.23 -4.17 -4.08
CA TYR A 330 4.79 -5.48 -3.56
C TYR A 330 3.63 -5.33 -2.57
N GLU A 331 2.98 -6.44 -2.25
CA GLU A 331 2.02 -6.54 -1.15
C GLU A 331 2.80 -6.87 0.14
N ALA A 332 2.68 -6.05 1.18
CA ALA A 332 3.55 -6.09 2.33
C ALA A 332 3.24 -7.27 3.26
N PHE A 333 4.20 -7.63 4.13
CA PHE A 333 4.01 -8.66 5.14
C PHE A 333 2.74 -8.44 6.00
N ASN A 334 2.48 -7.18 6.37
CA ASN A 334 1.30 -6.81 7.14
C ASN A 334 0.00 -6.80 6.33
N ASP A 335 0.04 -6.66 5.00
CA ASP A 335 -1.15 -6.77 4.13
C ASP A 335 -1.64 -8.25 4.12
N TYR A 336 -0.74 -9.21 3.89
CA TYR A 336 -1.09 -10.64 4.02
C TYR A 336 -1.50 -11.02 5.44
N LYS A 337 -0.86 -10.44 6.47
CA LYS A 337 -1.25 -10.63 7.88
C LYS A 337 -2.68 -10.12 8.14
N MET A 338 -3.05 -8.98 7.56
CA MET A 338 -4.41 -8.44 7.63
C MET A 338 -5.41 -9.41 7.01
N ILE A 339 -5.18 -9.89 5.79
CA ILE A 339 -6.07 -10.88 5.12
C ILE A 339 -6.20 -12.15 5.96
N ASN A 340 -5.10 -12.68 6.49
CA ASN A 340 -5.11 -13.89 7.32
C ASN A 340 -5.88 -13.71 8.64
N LYS A 341 -5.83 -12.53 9.26
CA LYS A 341 -6.66 -12.19 10.43
C LYS A 341 -8.13 -12.03 10.05
N LEU A 342 -8.41 -11.35 8.94
CA LEU A 342 -9.74 -11.05 8.41
C LEU A 342 -10.55 -12.31 8.08
N TYR A 343 -9.89 -13.33 7.55
CA TYR A 343 -10.46 -14.65 7.25
C TYR A 343 -10.27 -15.68 8.37
N ASN A 344 -9.68 -15.29 9.51
CA ASN A 344 -9.36 -16.18 10.63
C ASN A 344 -8.60 -17.45 10.18
N CYS A 345 -7.65 -17.32 9.25
CA CYS A 345 -7.03 -18.46 8.56
C CYS A 345 -6.33 -19.47 9.49
N SER A 346 -5.98 -19.09 10.71
CA SER A 346 -5.39 -19.97 11.71
C SER A 346 -6.42 -20.82 12.49
N SER A 347 -7.73 -20.67 12.26
CA SER A 347 -8.78 -21.37 13.04
C SER A 347 -8.76 -22.88 12.92
N ASN A 348 -8.34 -23.38 11.75
CA ASN A 348 -8.33 -24.81 11.44
C ASN A 348 -7.04 -25.50 11.92
N CYS A 349 -6.14 -24.72 12.53
CA CYS A 349 -4.89 -25.21 13.08
C CYS A 349 -5.07 -25.48 14.58
N ASN A 350 -4.94 -26.75 14.99
CA ASN A 350 -4.97 -27.18 16.39
C ASN A 350 -3.68 -26.80 17.14
N ASN A 351 -3.39 -25.50 17.18
CA ASN A 351 -2.09 -24.93 17.57
C ASN A 351 -2.00 -24.68 19.08
N ALA A 352 -2.18 -25.74 19.88
CA ALA A 352 -2.17 -25.68 21.34
C ALA A 352 -0.82 -25.24 22.00
N GLY A 353 0.17 -24.80 21.22
CA GLY A 353 1.44 -24.28 21.73
C GLY A 353 2.31 -23.48 20.74
N LEU A 354 1.87 -23.18 19.51
CA LEU A 354 2.69 -22.40 18.57
C LEU A 354 2.62 -20.90 18.87
N VAL A 355 3.64 -20.37 19.55
CA VAL A 355 3.79 -18.93 19.82
C VAL A 355 4.78 -18.32 18.83
N CYS A 356 4.27 -17.50 17.91
CA CYS A 356 5.10 -16.75 16.98
C CYS A 356 5.72 -15.52 17.66
N GLN A 357 7.02 -15.31 17.42
CA GLN A 357 7.82 -14.21 17.96
C GLN A 357 8.01 -13.10 16.92
N ASN A 358 8.55 -11.97 17.35
CA ASN A 358 9.00 -10.87 16.47
C ASN A 358 7.96 -10.41 15.43
N GLY A 359 6.69 -10.32 15.85
CA GLY A 359 5.57 -9.89 15.00
C GLY A 359 5.08 -10.93 13.97
N GLY A 360 5.69 -12.13 13.93
CA GLY A 360 5.24 -13.27 13.13
C GLY A 360 3.83 -13.74 13.46
N TYR A 361 3.23 -14.56 12.59
CA TYR A 361 1.90 -15.13 12.79
C TYR A 361 1.80 -16.58 12.30
N PRO A 362 0.90 -17.44 12.83
CA PRO A 362 0.82 -18.84 12.43
C PRO A 362 0.54 -18.99 10.93
N SER A 363 1.27 -19.86 10.24
CA SER A 363 1.09 -20.05 8.81
C SER A 363 -0.31 -20.57 8.49
N PRO A 364 -1.01 -19.94 7.53
CA PRO A 364 -2.37 -20.33 7.15
C PRO A 364 -2.41 -21.63 6.34
N ARG A 365 -1.26 -22.17 5.95
CA ARG A 365 -1.11 -23.42 5.19
C ARG A 365 -0.34 -24.50 5.94
N LEU A 366 0.55 -24.11 6.84
CA LEU A 366 1.45 -25.01 7.56
C LEU A 366 1.31 -24.75 9.07
N CYS A 367 0.30 -25.35 9.68
CA CYS A 367 -0.11 -25.04 11.05
C CYS A 367 1.00 -25.09 12.10
N ASN A 368 2.08 -25.85 11.87
CA ASN A 368 3.21 -26.03 12.78
C ASN A 368 4.36 -25.00 12.61
N VAL A 369 4.24 -23.98 11.76
CA VAL A 369 5.27 -22.95 11.53
C VAL A 369 4.66 -21.56 11.40
N CYS A 370 5.41 -20.53 11.80
CA CYS A 370 5.03 -19.13 11.67
C CYS A 370 5.50 -18.53 10.32
N VAL A 371 4.71 -17.60 9.76
CA VAL A 371 5.18 -16.67 8.73
C VAL A 371 5.94 -15.55 9.43
N CYS A 372 7.16 -15.29 8.96
CA CYS A 372 8.08 -14.30 9.52
C CYS A 372 8.22 -13.10 8.59
N SER A 373 8.49 -11.92 9.13
CA SER A 373 9.00 -10.83 8.30
C SER A 373 10.44 -11.14 7.86
N ASP A 374 10.95 -10.41 6.87
CA ASP A 374 12.22 -10.74 6.23
C ASP A 374 13.41 -10.79 7.20
N PHE A 375 13.36 -10.00 8.28
CA PHE A 375 14.40 -9.97 9.32
C PHE A 375 14.56 -11.26 10.13
N PHE A 376 13.57 -12.18 10.10
CA PHE A 376 13.52 -13.34 10.97
C PHE A 376 13.29 -14.66 10.20
N THR A 377 13.65 -15.76 10.86
CA THR A 377 13.51 -17.13 10.36
C THR A 377 13.35 -18.11 11.53
N GLY A 378 13.21 -19.40 11.22
CA GLY A 378 12.93 -20.47 12.18
C GLY A 378 11.43 -20.66 12.45
N THR A 379 11.08 -21.81 13.03
CA THR A 379 9.69 -22.27 13.18
C THR A 379 8.76 -21.27 13.89
N THR A 380 9.29 -20.47 14.81
CA THR A 380 8.54 -19.46 15.57
C THR A 380 9.00 -18.02 15.27
N CYS A 381 9.75 -17.80 14.18
CA CYS A 381 10.40 -16.51 13.86
C CYS A 381 11.37 -16.02 14.94
N GLN A 382 11.96 -16.96 15.68
CA GLN A 382 12.83 -16.68 16.82
C GLN A 382 14.26 -16.26 16.42
N THR A 383 14.69 -16.60 15.20
CA THR A 383 16.08 -16.43 14.76
C THR A 383 16.21 -15.22 13.83
N PRO A 384 16.97 -14.17 14.18
CA PRO A 384 17.35 -13.12 13.24
C PRO A 384 18.14 -13.65 12.05
N ARG A 385 17.91 -13.17 10.83
CA ARG A 385 18.73 -13.52 9.65
C ARG A 385 20.16 -12.96 9.73
N GLY A 386 20.30 -11.78 10.31
CA GLY A 386 21.58 -11.14 10.57
C GLY A 386 21.44 -10.15 11.71
N THR A 387 22.45 -10.08 12.57
CA THR A 387 22.47 -9.13 13.69
C THR A 387 23.83 -8.48 13.82
N VAL A 388 23.82 -7.16 14.01
CA VAL A 388 24.96 -6.32 14.34
C VAL A 388 24.73 -5.78 15.75
N ASN A 389 25.60 -6.14 16.69
CA ASN A 389 25.52 -5.60 18.05
C ASN A 389 26.51 -4.44 18.21
N ILE A 390 26.01 -3.27 18.59
CA ILE A 390 26.83 -2.09 18.91
C ILE A 390 27.10 -2.10 20.41
N ALA A 391 28.38 -2.08 20.80
CA ALA A 391 28.80 -2.00 22.20
C ALA A 391 28.90 -0.53 22.67
N ASP A 392 28.76 -0.31 23.98
CA ASP A 392 28.95 1.04 24.58
C ASP A 392 30.35 1.61 24.37
N SER A 393 31.36 0.75 24.22
CA SER A 393 32.75 1.11 23.91
C SER A 393 33.03 1.37 22.43
N ALA A 394 32.03 1.21 21.55
CA ALA A 394 32.14 1.50 20.12
C ALA A 394 31.44 2.84 19.79
N PRO A 395 32.14 4.00 19.86
CA PRO A 395 31.52 5.31 19.65
C PRO A 395 31.03 5.55 18.22
N PHE A 396 31.45 4.71 17.28
CA PHE A 396 31.03 4.66 15.88
C PHE A 396 30.97 3.19 15.44
N PHE A 397 29.98 2.84 14.61
CA PHE A 397 29.92 1.57 13.88
C PHE A 397 29.61 1.89 12.42
N THR A 398 30.22 1.16 11.48
CA THR A 398 30.21 1.53 10.06
C THR A 398 30.03 0.26 9.22
N THR A 399 29.06 0.27 8.30
CA THR A 399 28.73 -0.88 7.46
C THR A 399 28.27 -0.43 6.08
N THR A 400 28.68 -1.17 5.05
CA THR A 400 28.25 -0.96 3.66
C THR A 400 27.25 -2.03 3.30
N TYR A 401 26.08 -1.63 2.83
CA TYR A 401 25.11 -2.52 2.21
C TYR A 401 25.32 -2.52 0.69
N HIS A 402 25.40 -3.71 0.09
CA HIS A 402 25.37 -3.90 -1.35
C HIS A 402 24.58 -5.17 -1.66
N GLN A 403 23.68 -5.09 -2.63
CA GLN A 403 23.00 -6.25 -3.19
C GLN A 403 23.05 -6.15 -4.72
N ASP A 404 23.64 -7.17 -5.33
CA ASP A 404 23.81 -7.23 -6.78
C ASP A 404 22.49 -7.45 -7.54
N TYR A 405 22.44 -6.85 -8.72
CA TYR A 405 21.32 -6.92 -9.65
C TYR A 405 21.18 -8.32 -10.25
N ASN A 406 20.02 -8.95 -10.03
CA ASN A 406 19.71 -10.26 -10.61
C ASN A 406 19.25 -10.11 -12.08
N GLN A 407 20.21 -10.21 -13.02
CA GLN A 407 19.98 -10.10 -14.48
C GLN A 407 18.82 -10.96 -15.01
N PRO A 408 18.75 -12.29 -14.75
CA PRO A 408 17.62 -13.14 -15.17
C PRO A 408 16.23 -12.62 -14.79
N LEU A 409 16.13 -12.01 -13.60
CA LEU A 409 14.87 -11.58 -13.00
C LEU A 409 14.18 -10.49 -13.82
N TYR A 410 14.96 -9.51 -14.29
CA TYR A 410 14.50 -8.41 -15.15
C TYR A 410 14.44 -8.79 -16.64
N ALA A 411 15.31 -9.70 -17.09
CA ALA A 411 15.33 -10.16 -18.49
C ALA A 411 14.13 -11.04 -18.87
N SER A 412 13.49 -11.69 -17.89
CA SER A 412 12.36 -12.62 -18.09
C SER A 412 11.04 -11.98 -18.54
N GLY A 413 10.95 -10.64 -18.58
CA GLY A 413 9.68 -9.95 -18.78
C GLY A 413 8.75 -10.00 -17.57
N ASN A 414 9.22 -10.48 -16.41
CA ASN A 414 8.48 -10.41 -15.14
C ASN A 414 8.23 -8.95 -14.76
N GLU A 415 7.01 -8.48 -15.01
CA GLU A 415 6.57 -7.12 -14.73
C GLU A 415 6.51 -6.84 -13.22
N TYR A 416 7.64 -6.37 -12.69
CA TYR A 416 7.72 -5.84 -11.34
C TYR A 416 7.37 -6.90 -10.26
N ASN A 417 7.95 -8.10 -10.35
CA ASN A 417 7.87 -9.09 -9.28
C ASN A 417 8.96 -8.86 -8.21
N TRP A 418 8.71 -7.90 -7.30
CA TRP A 418 9.69 -7.46 -6.30
C TRP A 418 9.94 -8.45 -5.14
N ASP A 419 9.19 -9.54 -5.03
CA ASP A 419 9.33 -10.50 -3.92
C ASP A 419 10.62 -11.35 -4.02
N MET A 420 11.36 -11.19 -5.12
CA MET A 420 12.56 -11.96 -5.46
C MET A 420 13.88 -11.19 -5.28
N PHE A 421 13.86 -9.98 -4.71
CA PHE A 421 15.08 -9.36 -4.17
C PHE A 421 15.52 -10.15 -2.92
N GLY A 422 16.83 -10.40 -2.81
CA GLY A 422 17.35 -11.45 -1.93
C GLY A 422 17.15 -11.15 -0.44
N LYS A 423 16.30 -11.96 0.22
CA LYS A 423 15.93 -11.84 1.65
C LYS A 423 17.09 -12.07 2.64
N ASP A 424 18.26 -12.50 2.18
CA ASP A 424 19.43 -12.75 3.03
C ASP A 424 20.30 -11.50 3.26
N ALA A 425 19.95 -10.39 2.60
CA ALA A 425 20.68 -9.14 2.68
C ALA A 425 20.34 -8.32 3.95
N VAL A 426 19.12 -8.45 4.48
CA VAL A 426 18.64 -7.69 5.65
C VAL A 426 19.47 -7.91 6.93
N LYS A 427 19.57 -6.87 7.77
CA LYS A 427 20.31 -6.88 9.04
C LYS A 427 19.54 -6.16 10.14
N ILE A 428 19.63 -6.69 11.36
CA ILE A 428 19.15 -6.02 12.58
C ILE A 428 20.34 -5.40 13.32
N ILE A 429 20.37 -4.09 13.48
CA ILE A 429 21.28 -3.40 14.39
C ILE A 429 20.65 -3.37 15.79
N ARG A 430 21.41 -3.76 16.81
CA ARG A 430 21.02 -3.70 18.23
C ARG A 430 22.03 -2.89 19.03
N ALA A 431 21.57 -1.84 19.69
CA ALA A 431 22.29 -1.10 20.72
C ALA A 431 21.89 -1.62 22.13
N PRO A 432 22.62 -1.23 23.20
CA PRO A 432 22.24 -1.60 24.57
C PRO A 432 20.83 -1.12 24.93
N VAL A 433 20.13 -1.87 25.78
CA VAL A 433 18.76 -1.55 26.19
C VAL A 433 18.70 -0.15 26.83
N GLY A 434 17.70 0.65 26.44
CA GLY A 434 17.57 2.04 26.87
C GLY A 434 18.42 3.05 26.09
N ARG A 435 19.23 2.63 25.11
CA ARG A 435 19.94 3.53 24.19
C ARG A 435 19.19 3.70 22.86
N ARG A 436 19.54 4.76 22.13
CA ARG A 436 19.09 5.04 20.76
C ARG A 436 20.32 5.34 19.89
N MET A 437 20.23 5.05 18.61
CA MET A 437 21.33 5.18 17.65
C MET A 437 21.13 6.43 16.80
N LYS A 438 22.20 7.20 16.51
CA LYS A 438 22.16 8.18 15.42
C LYS A 438 22.59 7.45 14.15
N VAL A 439 21.63 7.20 13.27
CA VAL A 439 21.86 6.61 11.95
C VAL A 439 22.26 7.74 11.00
N THR A 440 23.28 7.54 10.16
CA THR A 440 23.69 8.48 9.10
C THR A 440 23.76 7.73 7.78
N LEU A 441 23.03 8.22 6.77
CA LEU A 441 23.07 7.74 5.40
C LEU A 441 24.19 8.45 4.66
N ASN A 442 25.41 7.94 4.68
CA ASN A 442 26.54 8.69 4.13
C ASN A 442 26.55 8.75 2.59
N ARG A 443 26.09 7.69 1.91
CA ARG A 443 26.03 7.63 0.44
C ARG A 443 24.95 6.66 -0.05
N VAL A 444 24.25 6.99 -1.14
CA VAL A 444 23.23 6.12 -1.75
C VAL A 444 23.29 6.23 -3.27
N TYR A 445 23.87 5.23 -3.93
CA TYR A 445 24.10 5.24 -5.38
C TYR A 445 23.73 3.90 -6.04
N GLY A 446 23.27 3.96 -7.29
CA GLY A 446 23.06 2.78 -8.12
C GLY A 446 24.33 2.38 -8.90
N GLY A 447 24.47 1.10 -9.23
CA GLY A 447 25.60 0.58 -10.02
C GLY A 447 25.70 1.10 -11.46
N PHE A 448 24.71 1.87 -11.92
CA PHE A 448 24.66 2.50 -13.25
C PHE A 448 24.86 4.03 -13.21
N GLY A 449 25.31 4.56 -12.07
CA GLY A 449 25.38 5.99 -11.80
C GLY A 449 24.16 6.51 -11.02
N GLN A 450 24.12 7.83 -10.81
CA GLN A 450 23.06 8.48 -10.05
C GLN A 450 21.79 8.61 -10.89
N LEU A 451 20.69 8.01 -10.43
CA LEU A 451 19.38 8.19 -11.03
C LEU A 451 18.66 9.40 -10.42
N PRO A 452 17.62 9.93 -11.08
CA PRO A 452 16.62 10.73 -10.40
C PRO A 452 16.07 10.00 -9.16
N CYS A 453 15.67 10.76 -8.15
CA CYS A 453 14.82 10.26 -7.09
C CYS A 453 13.53 9.69 -7.70
N TYR A 454 13.13 8.47 -7.37
CA TYR A 454 11.84 7.92 -7.76
C TYR A 454 11.00 7.57 -6.54
N LEU A 455 9.70 7.91 -6.57
CA LEU A 455 8.78 7.65 -5.46
C LEU A 455 8.77 6.15 -5.13
N GLY A 456 8.90 5.80 -3.85
CA GLY A 456 8.94 4.40 -3.42
C GLY A 456 10.28 3.70 -3.67
N CYS A 457 11.31 4.39 -4.17
CA CYS A 457 12.64 3.82 -4.46
C CYS A 457 12.60 2.48 -5.22
N PRO A 458 12.05 2.41 -6.44
CA PRO A 458 12.02 1.18 -7.23
C PRO A 458 13.43 0.68 -7.60
N PHE A 459 14.27 1.47 -8.26
CA PHE A 459 15.48 0.93 -8.91
C PHE A 459 16.62 0.56 -7.95
N TYR A 460 16.84 1.38 -6.93
CA TYR A 460 17.76 1.13 -5.83
C TYR A 460 17.30 1.95 -4.62
N GLY A 461 17.78 1.58 -3.44
CA GLY A 461 17.57 2.32 -2.21
C GLY A 461 17.96 1.48 -1.00
N ILE A 462 17.78 2.06 0.18
CA ILE A 462 17.82 1.38 1.46
C ILE A 462 16.50 1.66 2.19
N GLU A 463 15.89 0.62 2.72
CA GLU A 463 14.72 0.70 3.59
C GLU A 463 15.23 0.65 5.04
N ILE A 464 14.76 1.53 5.93
CA ILE A 464 15.13 1.49 7.35
C ILE A 464 13.90 1.47 8.24
N ILE A 465 13.80 0.48 9.12
CA ILE A 465 12.69 0.30 10.06
C ILE A 465 13.18 0.55 11.48
N ASP A 466 12.66 1.60 12.11
CA ASP A 466 13.06 2.05 13.45
C ASP A 466 11.86 2.49 14.31
N ASN A 467 10.69 1.86 14.16
CA ASN A 467 9.48 2.29 14.87
C ASN A 467 9.57 2.16 16.42
N SER A 468 8.68 2.87 17.11
CA SER A 468 8.69 2.98 18.58
C SER A 468 8.39 1.68 19.34
N ALA A 469 7.89 0.63 18.66
CA ALA A 469 7.69 -0.69 19.24
C ALA A 469 8.91 -1.61 19.09
N GLY A 470 9.90 -1.23 18.27
CA GLY A 470 10.99 -2.13 17.86
C GLY A 470 10.51 -3.28 16.97
N ASP A 471 9.32 -3.14 16.37
CA ASP A 471 8.70 -4.13 15.49
C ASP A 471 9.28 -4.00 14.07
N LEU A 472 9.82 -5.08 13.51
CA LEU A 472 10.40 -5.10 12.15
C LEU A 472 9.47 -5.81 11.14
N THR A 473 8.16 -5.68 11.31
CA THR A 473 7.15 -6.19 10.36
C THR A 473 6.57 -5.13 9.43
N THR A 474 6.66 -3.84 9.78
CA THR A 474 6.19 -2.72 8.96
C THR A 474 7.18 -2.34 7.87
N VAL A 475 6.71 -1.86 6.72
CA VAL A 475 7.60 -1.25 5.71
C VAL A 475 8.23 0.02 6.28
N GLY A 476 9.55 0.15 6.09
CA GLY A 476 10.39 1.22 6.64
C GLY A 476 10.42 2.51 5.82
N LYS A 477 11.29 3.43 6.24
CA LYS A 477 11.64 4.68 5.56
C LYS A 477 12.49 4.35 4.33
N ASN A 478 12.07 4.75 3.13
CA ASN A 478 12.78 4.45 1.88
C ASN A 478 13.68 5.62 1.45
N PHE A 479 14.99 5.37 1.35
CA PHE A 479 15.99 6.35 0.94
C PHE A 479 16.70 5.92 -0.35
N CYS A 480 16.76 6.82 -1.34
CA CYS A 480 17.38 6.57 -2.65
C CYS A 480 17.86 7.84 -3.37
N CYS A 481 17.70 9.01 -2.75
CA CYS A 481 18.07 10.29 -3.34
C CYS A 481 19.52 10.66 -3.04
N GLY A 482 20.15 11.42 -3.95
CA GLY A 482 21.37 12.17 -3.60
C GLY A 482 21.15 13.16 -2.45
N SER A 483 19.92 13.67 -2.29
CA SER A 483 19.54 14.50 -1.15
C SER A 483 19.35 13.72 0.16
N ASP A 484 19.41 12.37 0.15
CA ASP A 484 19.44 11.55 1.36
C ASP A 484 20.88 11.36 1.89
N GLU A 485 21.90 11.68 1.08
CA GLU A 485 23.29 11.59 1.49
C GLU A 485 23.61 12.60 2.61
N ASN A 486 24.36 12.14 3.59
CA ASN A 486 24.69 12.80 4.86
C ASN A 486 23.48 13.14 5.76
N LYS A 487 22.24 12.71 5.43
CA LYS A 487 21.12 12.81 6.39
C LYS A 487 21.39 11.94 7.61
N SER A 488 21.07 12.47 8.79
CA SER A 488 21.04 11.72 10.04
C SER A 488 19.69 11.79 10.73
N PHE A 489 19.29 10.71 11.38
CA PHE A 489 18.16 10.68 12.32
C PHE A 489 18.53 9.87 13.57
N VAL A 490 17.73 10.00 14.63
CA VAL A 490 17.88 9.20 15.85
C VAL A 490 16.78 8.14 15.86
N SER A 491 17.16 6.86 15.97
CA SER A 491 16.21 5.73 16.00
C SER A 491 15.22 5.87 17.16
N GLN A 492 13.98 5.40 17.01
CA GLN A 492 13.00 5.47 18.10
C GLN A 492 13.38 4.55 19.27
N THR A 493 14.01 3.40 18.99
CA THR A 493 14.40 2.38 19.99
C THR A 493 15.88 1.98 19.86
N ASN A 494 16.33 0.99 20.63
CA ASN A 494 17.65 0.37 20.51
C ASN A 494 17.74 -0.68 19.38
N VAL A 495 16.70 -0.82 18.55
CA VAL A 495 16.64 -1.78 17.43
C VAL A 495 16.36 -1.02 16.13
N VAL A 496 17.11 -1.34 15.08
CA VAL A 496 16.91 -0.85 13.70
C VAL A 496 17.05 -2.03 12.74
N GLY A 497 16.11 -2.19 11.81
CA GLY A 497 16.25 -3.07 10.65
C GLY A 497 16.65 -2.27 9.41
N TYR A 498 17.50 -2.82 8.55
CA TYR A 498 17.78 -2.35 7.20
C TYR A 498 18.11 -3.50 6.23
#